data_AF-A0A6N7VXQ7-F1
#
_entry.id   AF-A0A6N7VXQ7-F1
#
_cell.length_a   1.000
_cell.length_b   1.000
_cell.length_c   1.000
_cell.angle_alpha   90.00
_cell.angle_beta   90.00
_cell.angle_gamma   90.00
#
_symmetry.space_group_name_H-M   'P 1'
#
loop_
_entity.id
_entity.type
_entity.pdbx_description
1 polymer ?
#
loop_
_entity_poly.entity_id
_entity_poly.type
_entity_poly.pdbx_seq_one_letter_code
_entity_poly.pdbx_strand_id
1 'polypeptide(L)'
;MSTENKEPRSYRNAQGKLVLPQVTLCAMTSVNVRETLKAMEYSCRGIEFADAVIITDKKPCFLPKGIRYSHIDRLGNIDAFNYKTVYDMGDYIHTDFALLVHYDGFVVHPEMWRDEFLDYDYIGSPWPLPKPGDDTTYRDIYGNICRVGNSVGIRSKRLMDYPKKAGIPWVGEKGYFNEDGFICCKIRHLLEAEGMRIAPMEVAKYFGHENMIPEIEGITPFVFHKWYGTNAGYPDFRKKHTVLNSLRRLHGRLKGGN
;
A
#
# COMPACT_ATOMS: atom_id res chain seq x y z
N MET A 1 -17.48 32.96 -11.74
CA MET A 1 -16.72 31.72 -11.50
C MET A 1 -16.83 31.40 -10.02
N SER A 2 -17.64 30.41 -9.67
CA SER A 2 -17.77 29.92 -8.31
C SER A 2 -16.41 29.44 -7.82
N THR A 3 -15.87 30.06 -6.78
CA THR A 3 -14.79 29.48 -5.98
C THR A 3 -15.40 28.31 -5.23
N GLU A 4 -15.46 27.14 -5.87
CA GLU A 4 -15.69 25.90 -5.14
C GLU A 4 -14.59 25.80 -4.08
N ASN A 5 -14.99 25.92 -2.82
CA ASN A 5 -14.15 25.54 -1.69
C ASN A 5 -13.88 24.04 -1.82
N LYS A 6 -12.84 23.67 -2.58
CA LYS A 6 -12.31 22.31 -2.54
C LYS A 6 -11.92 22.04 -1.10
N GLU A 7 -12.47 20.98 -0.52
CA GLU A 7 -12.03 20.53 0.79
C GLU A 7 -10.50 20.36 0.80
N PRO A 8 -9.83 20.71 1.92
CA PRO A 8 -8.39 20.57 2.02
C PRO A 8 -7.97 19.11 1.78
N ARG A 9 -6.90 18.90 1.01
CA ARG A 9 -6.41 17.55 0.66
C ARG A 9 -5.95 16.77 1.88
N SER A 10 -5.36 17.47 2.83
CA SER A 10 -5.16 17.01 4.19
C SER A 10 -5.17 18.17 5.17
N TYR A 11 -5.36 17.86 6.45
CA TYR A 11 -5.24 18.83 7.55
C TYR A 11 -4.96 18.08 8.86
N ARG A 12 -4.73 18.81 9.96
CA ARG A 12 -4.67 18.21 11.30
C ARG A 12 -5.92 18.54 12.09
N ASN A 13 -6.53 17.53 12.72
CA ASN A 13 -7.67 17.74 13.61
C ASN A 13 -7.23 18.28 14.99
N ALA A 14 -8.20 18.54 15.88
CA ALA A 14 -7.93 19.10 17.22
C ALA A 14 -7.03 18.20 18.09
N GLN A 15 -6.95 16.90 17.78
CA GLN A 15 -6.08 15.93 18.46
C GLN A 15 -4.70 15.80 17.79
N GLY A 16 -4.41 16.62 16.77
CA GLY A 16 -3.15 16.62 16.03
C GLY A 16 -3.00 15.47 15.02
N LYS A 17 -4.03 14.65 14.82
CA LYS A 17 -3.99 13.58 13.81
C LYS A 17 -4.10 14.16 12.42
N LEU A 18 -3.37 13.58 11.48
CA LEU A 18 -3.53 13.86 10.05
C LEU A 18 -4.92 13.38 9.62
N VAL A 19 -5.66 14.20 8.89
CA VAL A 19 -6.95 13.84 8.31
C VAL A 19 -6.81 13.80 6.79
N LEU A 20 -7.24 12.71 6.17
CA LEU A 20 -7.21 12.48 4.74
C LEU A 20 -8.65 12.28 4.22
N PRO A 21 -9.39 13.36 3.94
CA PRO A 21 -10.82 13.31 3.62
C PRO A 21 -11.15 12.67 2.27
N GLN A 22 -10.14 12.41 1.44
CA GLN A 22 -10.29 11.83 0.09
C GLN A 22 -9.63 10.46 -0.05
N VAL A 23 -9.12 9.87 1.05
CA VAL A 23 -8.35 8.62 1.00
C VAL A 23 -9.06 7.53 1.79
N THR A 24 -9.36 6.41 1.13
CA THR A 24 -9.72 5.15 1.79
C THR A 24 -8.45 4.36 2.11
N LEU A 25 -8.27 3.95 3.37
CA LEU A 25 -7.30 2.91 3.71
C LEU A 25 -7.89 1.54 3.33
N CYS A 26 -7.26 0.78 2.45
CA CYS A 26 -7.78 -0.53 2.05
C CYS A 26 -6.74 -1.65 2.19
N ALA A 27 -7.25 -2.85 2.43
CA ALA A 27 -6.48 -4.08 2.28
C ALA A 27 -7.36 -5.15 1.61
N MET A 28 -6.79 -5.91 0.68
CA MET A 28 -7.47 -7.02 0.00
C MET A 28 -6.68 -8.31 0.25
N THR A 29 -7.27 -9.31 0.91
CA THR A 29 -6.55 -10.55 1.21
C THR A 29 -7.46 -11.71 1.62
N SER A 30 -7.02 -12.94 1.35
CA SER A 30 -7.56 -14.19 1.93
C SER A 30 -6.58 -14.89 2.88
N VAL A 31 -5.43 -14.27 3.15
CA VAL A 31 -4.35 -14.80 4.00
C VAL A 31 -3.91 -13.76 5.03
N ASN A 32 -3.39 -14.21 6.18
CA ASN A 32 -2.89 -13.31 7.23
C ASN A 32 -3.89 -12.19 7.61
N VAL A 33 -5.20 -12.49 7.58
CA VAL A 33 -6.27 -11.49 7.74
C VAL A 33 -6.13 -10.77 9.09
N ARG A 34 -5.76 -11.50 10.15
CA ARG A 34 -5.54 -10.93 11.49
C ARG A 34 -4.38 -9.94 11.50
N GLU A 35 -3.26 -10.28 10.88
CA GLU A 35 -2.07 -9.46 10.81
C GLU A 35 -2.31 -8.22 9.93
N THR A 36 -3.08 -8.40 8.85
CA THR A 36 -3.53 -7.31 7.98
C THR A 36 -4.41 -6.31 8.75
N LEU A 37 -5.37 -6.79 9.53
CA LEU A 37 -6.19 -5.91 10.39
C LEU A 37 -5.36 -5.11 11.40
N LYS A 38 -4.32 -5.73 12.00
CA LYS A 38 -3.39 -5.02 12.89
C LYS A 38 -2.57 -3.96 12.14
N ALA A 39 -2.12 -4.26 10.93
CA ALA A 39 -1.41 -3.30 10.07
C ALA A 39 -2.30 -2.11 9.70
N MET A 40 -3.58 -2.36 9.39
CA MET A 40 -4.56 -1.30 9.15
C MET A 40 -4.82 -0.46 10.41
N GLU A 41 -5.08 -1.08 11.56
CA GLU A 41 -5.28 -0.38 12.83
C GLU A 41 -4.05 0.47 13.21
N TYR A 42 -2.85 -0.08 13.02
CA TYR A 42 -1.60 0.63 13.24
C TYR A 42 -1.44 1.83 12.29
N SER A 43 -1.92 1.71 11.05
CA SER A 43 -1.91 2.82 10.08
C SER A 43 -2.84 3.97 10.48
N CYS A 44 -3.95 3.66 11.17
CA CYS A 44 -4.90 4.66 11.68
C CYS A 44 -4.46 5.35 12.99
N ARG A 45 -3.31 4.99 13.59
CA ARG A 45 -2.91 5.52 14.91
C ARG A 45 -2.70 7.04 14.90
N GLY A 46 -2.18 7.58 13.80
CA GLY A 46 -1.91 9.01 13.60
C GLY A 46 -2.68 9.63 12.44
N ILE A 47 -3.57 8.86 11.80
CA ILE A 47 -4.30 9.25 10.59
C ILE A 47 -5.78 8.93 10.74
N GLU A 48 -6.62 9.87 10.36
CA GLU A 48 -8.05 9.72 10.15
C GLU A 48 -8.31 9.69 8.65
N PHE A 49 -8.53 8.48 8.12
CA PHE A 49 -8.93 8.27 6.74
C PHE A 49 -10.43 8.52 6.58
N ALA A 50 -10.85 8.95 5.40
CA ALA A 50 -12.27 9.13 5.08
C ALA A 50 -13.06 7.82 5.19
N ASP A 51 -12.41 6.68 4.90
CA ASP A 51 -12.96 5.35 5.05
C ASP A 51 -11.81 4.34 5.27
N ALA A 52 -12.10 3.18 5.84
CA ALA A 52 -11.15 2.08 5.94
C ALA A 52 -11.84 0.73 5.70
N VAL A 53 -11.34 -0.08 4.77
CA VAL A 53 -11.99 -1.33 4.35
C VAL A 53 -11.03 -2.51 4.30
N ILE A 54 -11.43 -3.62 4.94
CA ILE A 54 -10.85 -4.94 4.70
C ILE A 54 -11.73 -5.69 3.69
N ILE A 55 -11.13 -6.10 2.58
CA ILE A 55 -11.77 -6.88 1.50
C ILE A 55 -11.28 -8.31 1.62
N THR A 56 -12.12 -9.24 2.07
CA THR A 56 -11.72 -10.63 2.37
C THR A 56 -12.87 -11.64 2.22
N ASP A 57 -12.53 -12.91 2.03
CA ASP A 57 -13.49 -14.00 1.79
C ASP A 57 -14.22 -14.47 3.04
N LYS A 58 -13.77 -14.06 4.23
CA LYS A 58 -14.45 -14.40 5.48
C LYS A 58 -14.50 -13.21 6.40
N LYS A 59 -15.71 -12.85 6.83
CA LYS A 59 -15.91 -11.81 7.82
C LYS A 59 -15.12 -12.15 9.10
N PRO A 60 -14.15 -11.31 9.51
CA PRO A 60 -13.41 -11.53 10.74
C PRO A 60 -14.34 -11.50 11.96
N CYS A 61 -14.12 -12.39 12.94
CA CYS A 61 -14.91 -12.39 14.18
C CYS A 61 -14.74 -11.09 14.98
N PHE A 62 -13.55 -10.48 14.89
CA PHE A 62 -13.23 -9.20 15.52
C PHE A 62 -12.78 -8.23 14.43
N LEU A 63 -13.56 -7.18 14.23
CA LEU A 63 -13.27 -6.11 13.29
C LEU A 63 -12.99 -4.83 14.09
N PRO A 64 -11.80 -4.20 13.95
CA PRO A 64 -11.48 -2.96 14.64
C PRO A 64 -12.49 -1.85 14.31
N LYS A 65 -12.77 -0.99 15.29
CA LYS A 65 -13.70 0.14 15.10
C LYS A 65 -13.17 1.05 13.99
N GLY A 66 -14.05 1.43 13.06
CA GLY A 66 -13.71 2.31 11.94
C GLY A 66 -13.18 1.57 10.71
N ILE A 67 -12.95 0.25 10.78
CA ILE A 67 -12.67 -0.57 9.60
C ILE A 67 -13.95 -1.32 9.23
N ARG A 68 -14.47 -1.12 8.02
CA ARG A 68 -15.61 -1.89 7.49
C ARG A 68 -15.14 -3.15 6.76
N TYR A 69 -16.04 -4.12 6.66
CA TYR A 69 -15.82 -5.36 5.94
C TYR A 69 -16.50 -5.31 4.57
N SER A 70 -15.78 -5.75 3.53
CA SER A 70 -16.33 -6.05 2.22
C SER A 70 -15.98 -7.49 1.85
N HIS A 71 -16.97 -8.22 1.32
CA HIS A 71 -16.78 -9.61 0.92
C HIS A 71 -16.23 -9.69 -0.51
N ILE A 72 -15.31 -10.62 -0.74
CA ILE A 72 -14.83 -11.03 -2.06
C ILE A 72 -14.75 -12.56 -2.10
N ASP A 73 -14.77 -13.16 -3.29
CA ASP A 73 -14.41 -14.57 -3.42
C ASP A 73 -12.99 -14.83 -2.95
N ARG A 74 -12.75 -16.06 -2.48
CA ARG A 74 -11.43 -16.46 -1.96
C ARG A 74 -10.33 -16.29 -3.01
N LEU A 75 -9.28 -15.55 -2.64
CA LEU A 75 -8.07 -15.38 -3.42
C LEU A 75 -7.21 -16.64 -3.27
N GLY A 76 -7.30 -17.55 -4.25
CA GLY A 76 -6.66 -18.87 -4.18
C GLY A 76 -5.14 -18.85 -4.36
N ASN A 77 -4.60 -17.84 -5.03
CA ASN A 77 -3.17 -17.67 -5.29
C ASN A 77 -2.83 -16.19 -5.52
N ILE A 78 -1.54 -15.92 -5.75
CA ILE A 78 -1.04 -14.55 -5.97
C ILE A 78 -1.59 -13.92 -7.26
N ASP A 79 -1.76 -14.69 -8.33
CA ASP A 79 -2.29 -14.18 -9.59
C ASP A 79 -3.75 -13.74 -9.46
N ALA A 80 -4.55 -14.48 -8.69
CA ALA A 80 -5.92 -14.10 -8.36
C ALA A 80 -5.95 -12.79 -7.55
N PHE A 81 -5.04 -12.63 -6.59
CA PHE A 81 -4.89 -11.36 -5.86
C PHE A 81 -4.51 -10.21 -6.81
N ASN A 82 -3.52 -10.41 -7.68
CA ASN A 82 -3.05 -9.38 -8.60
C ASN A 82 -4.17 -8.96 -9.57
N TYR A 83 -4.84 -9.92 -10.19
CA TYR A 83 -5.98 -9.67 -11.07
C TYR A 83 -7.09 -8.90 -10.34
N LYS A 84 -7.53 -9.38 -9.17
CA LYS A 84 -8.61 -8.74 -8.41
C LYS A 84 -8.22 -7.35 -7.90
N THR A 85 -6.94 -7.13 -7.60
CA THR A 85 -6.43 -5.79 -7.25
C THR A 85 -6.53 -4.81 -8.41
N VAL A 86 -6.25 -5.25 -9.65
CA VAL A 86 -6.33 -4.40 -10.85
C VAL A 86 -7.77 -4.16 -11.30
N TYR A 87 -8.63 -5.18 -11.28
CA TYR A 87 -9.95 -5.10 -11.93
C TYR A 87 -11.12 -4.92 -10.97
N ASP A 88 -11.01 -5.35 -9.71
CA ASP A 88 -12.16 -5.43 -8.80
C ASP A 88 -12.00 -4.51 -7.58
N MET A 89 -10.78 -4.18 -7.16
CA MET A 89 -10.54 -3.36 -5.95
C MET A 89 -11.29 -2.02 -5.99
N GLY A 90 -11.36 -1.39 -7.17
CA GLY A 90 -12.08 -0.13 -7.36
C GLY A 90 -13.55 -0.20 -6.96
N ASP A 91 -14.22 -1.34 -7.12
CA ASP A 91 -15.65 -1.51 -6.80
C ASP A 91 -15.93 -1.35 -5.29
N TYR A 92 -14.90 -1.52 -4.46
CA TYR A 92 -14.99 -1.42 -3.00
C TYR A 92 -14.56 -0.06 -2.45
N ILE A 93 -14.13 0.89 -3.30
CA ILE A 93 -13.64 2.20 -2.88
C ILE A 93 -14.63 3.30 -3.25
N HIS A 94 -14.91 4.18 -2.29
CA HIS A 94 -15.92 5.26 -2.40
C HIS A 94 -15.34 6.67 -2.27
N THR A 95 -14.01 6.79 -2.32
CA THR A 95 -13.27 8.04 -2.23
C THR A 95 -12.40 8.23 -3.48
N ASP A 96 -11.79 9.41 -3.63
CA ASP A 96 -10.97 9.74 -4.81
C ASP A 96 -9.67 8.96 -4.87
N PHE A 97 -9.17 8.45 -3.73
CA PHE A 97 -7.93 7.69 -3.63
C PHE A 97 -8.05 6.52 -2.67
N ALA A 98 -7.33 5.44 -2.93
CA ALA A 98 -7.12 4.36 -1.97
C ALA A 98 -5.65 4.17 -1.67
N LEU A 99 -5.31 4.04 -0.39
CA LEU A 99 -4.01 3.54 0.06
C LEU A 99 -4.14 2.03 0.33
N LEU A 100 -3.59 1.22 -0.57
CA LEU A 100 -3.52 -0.23 -0.39
C LEU A 100 -2.38 -0.58 0.57
N VAL A 101 -2.69 -1.34 1.62
CA VAL A 101 -1.73 -1.88 2.59
C VAL A 101 -1.86 -3.39 2.73
N HIS A 102 -0.78 -4.01 3.22
CA HIS A 102 -0.65 -5.45 3.48
C HIS A 102 -0.27 -5.71 4.92
N TYR A 103 -0.31 -6.99 5.33
CA TYR A 103 0.21 -7.40 6.64
C TYR A 103 1.71 -7.11 6.81
N ASP A 104 2.45 -6.96 5.70
CA ASP A 104 3.88 -6.69 5.63
C ASP A 104 4.25 -5.40 4.94
N GLY A 105 3.29 -4.49 4.75
CA GLY A 105 3.61 -3.14 4.33
C GLY A 105 2.46 -2.18 4.53
N PHE A 106 2.70 -1.15 5.33
CA PHE A 106 1.68 -0.28 5.90
C PHE A 106 2.30 1.04 6.39
N VAL A 107 1.48 1.94 6.95
CA VAL A 107 1.95 3.26 7.39
C VAL A 107 2.79 3.16 8.67
N VAL A 108 4.02 3.67 8.61
CA VAL A 108 4.98 3.66 9.73
C VAL A 108 5.35 5.05 10.21
N HIS A 109 5.25 6.09 9.39
CA HIS A 109 5.54 7.47 9.82
C HIS A 109 4.46 8.43 9.30
N PRO A 110 3.28 8.49 9.96
CA PRO A 110 2.18 9.39 9.57
C PRO A 110 2.58 10.86 9.37
N GLU A 111 3.58 11.32 10.12
CA GLU A 111 4.14 12.66 10.06
C GLU A 111 4.92 12.95 8.78
N MET A 112 5.32 11.92 8.02
CA MET A 112 6.02 12.06 6.74
C MET A 112 5.06 12.17 5.54
N TRP A 113 3.75 12.27 5.78
CA TRP A 113 2.77 12.54 4.73
C TRP A 113 3.10 13.84 3.97
N ARG A 114 2.84 13.80 2.65
CA ARG A 114 2.92 14.97 1.78
C ARG A 114 1.72 15.02 0.86
N ASP A 115 1.09 16.18 0.74
CA ASP A 115 -0.08 16.36 -0.13
C ASP A 115 0.23 16.08 -1.61
N GLU A 116 1.48 16.27 -2.03
CA GLU A 116 1.96 15.96 -3.39
C GLU A 116 1.81 14.48 -3.75
N PHE A 117 1.68 13.58 -2.78
CA PHE A 117 1.42 12.16 -3.07
C PHE A 117 0.10 11.96 -3.82
N LEU A 118 -0.88 12.87 -3.64
CA LEU A 118 -2.16 12.82 -4.31
C LEU A 118 -2.13 13.54 -5.68
N ASP A 119 -1.02 14.16 -6.10
CA ASP A 119 -0.87 14.76 -7.45
C ASP A 119 -0.73 13.71 -8.57
N TYR A 120 -0.68 12.44 -8.19
CA TYR A 120 -0.45 11.29 -9.05
C TYR A 120 -1.57 10.28 -8.88
N ASP A 121 -1.86 9.56 -9.96
CA ASP A 121 -2.82 8.47 -9.98
C ASP A 121 -2.26 7.19 -9.39
N TYR A 122 -0.94 7.06 -9.40
CA TYR A 122 -0.25 5.96 -8.77
C TYR A 122 1.02 6.45 -8.09
N ILE A 123 1.22 6.03 -6.84
CA ILE A 123 2.51 6.11 -6.15
C ILE A 123 2.72 4.86 -5.31
N GLY A 124 3.87 4.24 -5.50
CA GLY A 124 4.39 3.14 -4.69
C GLY A 124 5.83 3.42 -4.29
N SER A 125 6.50 2.44 -3.68
CA SER A 125 7.92 2.53 -3.37
C SER A 125 8.79 2.59 -4.63
N PRO A 126 9.97 3.21 -4.56
CA PRO A 126 11.00 3.10 -5.58
C PRO A 126 11.45 1.67 -5.86
N TRP A 127 11.64 1.35 -7.14
CA TRP A 127 12.31 0.13 -7.58
C TRP A 127 13.82 0.34 -7.76
N PRO A 128 14.64 -0.71 -7.48
CA PRO A 128 16.05 -0.70 -7.83
C PRO A 128 16.23 -0.68 -9.36
N LEU A 129 17.43 -0.35 -9.82
CA LEU A 129 17.77 -0.54 -11.21
C LEU A 129 17.78 -2.05 -11.56
N PRO A 130 17.41 -2.42 -12.80
CA PRO A 130 17.58 -3.79 -13.27
C PRO A 130 19.04 -4.23 -13.14
N LYS A 131 19.25 -5.53 -12.89
CA LYS A 131 20.61 -6.08 -12.78
C LYS A 131 21.35 -5.97 -14.13
N PRO A 132 22.68 -5.90 -14.15
CA PRO A 132 23.43 -5.97 -15.40
C PRO A 132 23.02 -7.20 -16.22
N GLY A 133 22.66 -7.00 -17.49
CA GLY A 133 22.16 -8.05 -18.38
C GLY A 133 20.66 -8.32 -18.32
N ASP A 134 19.90 -7.65 -17.44
CA ASP A 134 18.43 -7.71 -17.42
C ASP A 134 17.82 -6.67 -18.37
N ASP A 135 17.29 -7.16 -19.48
CA ASP A 135 16.62 -6.39 -20.53
C ASP A 135 15.09 -6.36 -20.36
N THR A 136 14.57 -6.83 -19.22
CA THR A 136 13.14 -7.10 -19.03
C THR A 136 12.52 -6.34 -17.87
N THR A 137 13.20 -6.33 -16.72
CA THR A 137 12.61 -5.91 -15.47
C THR A 137 12.47 -4.39 -15.43
N TYR A 138 11.36 -3.91 -14.87
CA TYR A 138 11.07 -2.48 -14.69
C TYR A 138 11.16 -1.66 -15.98
N ARG A 139 10.65 -2.20 -17.10
CA ARG A 139 10.60 -1.47 -18.37
C ARG A 139 9.19 -1.36 -18.90
N ASP A 140 8.84 -0.17 -19.39
CA ASP A 140 7.61 0.01 -20.15
C ASP A 140 7.71 -0.63 -21.55
N ILE A 141 6.62 -0.56 -22.32
CA ILE A 141 6.54 -1.13 -23.66
C ILE A 141 7.51 -0.49 -24.67
N TYR A 142 8.08 0.67 -24.34
CA TYR A 142 9.07 1.38 -25.16
C TYR A 142 10.51 1.11 -24.71
N GLY A 143 10.69 0.28 -23.67
CA GLY A 143 11.99 -0.08 -23.11
C GLY A 143 12.53 0.93 -22.09
N ASN A 144 11.78 1.99 -21.75
CA ASN A 144 12.20 2.97 -20.76
C ASN A 144 12.16 2.36 -19.36
N ILE A 145 13.13 2.71 -18.52
CA ILE A 145 13.19 2.23 -17.15
C ILE A 145 12.09 2.93 -16.31
N CYS A 146 11.18 2.14 -15.78
CA CYS A 146 10.27 2.53 -14.71
C CYS A 146 10.97 2.39 -13.36
N ARG A 147 10.84 3.40 -12.49
CA ARG A 147 11.54 3.44 -11.21
C ARG A 147 10.60 3.43 -9.99
N VAL A 148 9.30 3.31 -10.23
CA VAL A 148 8.27 3.34 -9.18
C VAL A 148 7.26 2.26 -9.46
N GLY A 149 6.93 1.51 -8.41
CA GLY A 149 5.92 0.47 -8.40
C GLY A 149 5.98 -0.26 -7.07
N ASN A 150 4.84 -0.69 -6.57
CA ASN A 150 4.72 -1.49 -5.37
C ASN A 150 3.25 -1.86 -5.15
N SER A 151 2.99 -3.03 -4.59
CA SER A 151 1.64 -3.33 -4.14
C SER A 151 1.11 -2.33 -3.10
N VAL A 152 1.95 -1.99 -2.11
CA VAL A 152 1.65 -0.95 -1.12
C VAL A 152 1.78 0.42 -1.76
N GLY A 153 0.65 1.11 -1.93
CA GLY A 153 0.65 2.33 -2.72
C GLY A 153 -0.70 3.02 -2.76
N ILE A 154 -0.66 4.29 -3.11
CA ILE A 154 -1.86 5.08 -3.38
C ILE A 154 -2.24 4.90 -4.85
N ARG A 155 -3.55 4.74 -5.08
CA ARG A 155 -4.15 4.70 -6.41
C ARG A 155 -5.35 5.64 -6.45
N SER A 156 -5.48 6.43 -7.51
CA SER A 156 -6.69 7.23 -7.73
C SER A 156 -7.86 6.34 -8.13
N LYS A 157 -9.08 6.81 -7.89
CA LYS A 157 -10.32 6.14 -8.28
C LYS A 157 -10.41 5.94 -9.78
N ARG A 158 -9.99 6.94 -10.57
CA ARG A 158 -9.96 6.82 -12.03
C ARG A 158 -8.99 5.73 -12.51
N LEU A 159 -7.82 5.58 -11.87
CA LEU A 159 -6.90 4.48 -12.17
C LEU A 159 -7.49 3.13 -11.80
N MET A 160 -8.07 2.98 -10.61
CA MET A 160 -8.62 1.70 -10.16
C MET A 160 -9.77 1.21 -11.04
N ASP A 161 -10.52 2.12 -11.65
CA ASP A 161 -11.63 1.76 -12.53
C ASP A 161 -11.20 1.53 -13.99
N TYR A 162 -10.07 2.12 -14.41
CA TYR A 162 -9.69 2.22 -15.81
C TYR A 162 -9.48 0.85 -16.49
N PRO A 163 -8.69 -0.10 -15.94
CA PRO A 163 -8.43 -1.38 -16.61
C PRO A 163 -9.71 -2.13 -16.99
N LYS A 164 -10.69 -2.15 -16.08
CA LYS A 164 -12.01 -2.77 -16.29
C LYS A 164 -12.86 -1.98 -17.29
N LYS A 165 -12.95 -0.65 -17.15
CA LYS A 165 -13.76 0.21 -18.02
C LYS A 165 -13.26 0.24 -19.46
N ALA A 166 -11.95 0.27 -19.66
CA ALA A 166 -11.32 0.29 -20.98
C ALA A 166 -11.16 -1.12 -21.59
N GLY A 167 -11.58 -2.18 -20.88
CA GLY A 167 -11.49 -3.55 -21.38
C GLY A 167 -10.05 -4.03 -21.61
N ILE A 168 -9.10 -3.55 -20.80
CA ILE A 168 -7.68 -3.87 -20.98
C ILE A 168 -7.46 -5.36 -20.71
N PRO A 169 -6.84 -6.12 -21.62
CA PRO A 169 -6.57 -7.54 -21.38
C PRO A 169 -5.57 -7.77 -20.24
N TRP A 170 -5.87 -8.73 -19.36
CA TRP A 170 -4.92 -9.19 -18.34
C TRP A 170 -3.90 -10.14 -18.96
N VAL A 171 -2.75 -9.58 -19.35
CA VAL A 171 -1.65 -10.34 -19.97
C VAL A 171 -0.37 -10.04 -19.22
N GLY A 172 0.26 -11.10 -18.70
CA GLY A 172 1.52 -11.00 -17.97
C GLY A 172 2.67 -10.60 -18.87
N GLU A 173 3.65 -9.89 -18.31
CA GLU A 173 4.89 -9.56 -19.00
C GLU A 173 5.85 -10.74 -18.87
N LYS A 174 6.14 -11.43 -19.98
CA LYS A 174 6.98 -12.64 -20.00
C LYS A 174 6.57 -13.70 -18.96
N GLY A 175 5.28 -13.81 -18.68
CA GLY A 175 4.71 -14.75 -17.71
C GLY A 175 4.64 -14.24 -16.26
N TYR A 176 5.07 -13.01 -15.98
CA TYR A 176 4.91 -12.37 -14.67
C TYR A 176 3.61 -11.55 -14.61
N PHE A 177 2.83 -11.78 -13.56
CA PHE A 177 1.48 -11.23 -13.38
C PHE A 177 1.37 -10.29 -12.17
N ASN A 178 2.43 -9.55 -11.85
CA ASN A 178 2.38 -8.57 -10.76
C ASN A 178 1.54 -7.36 -11.20
N GLU A 179 0.62 -6.95 -10.34
CA GLU A 179 -0.30 -5.83 -10.54
C GLU A 179 0.43 -4.49 -10.69
N ASP A 180 1.49 -4.27 -9.91
CA ASP A 180 2.28 -3.05 -9.98
C ASP A 180 3.10 -2.96 -11.27
N GLY A 181 3.69 -4.08 -11.73
CA GLY A 181 4.33 -4.21 -13.03
C GLY A 181 3.33 -4.02 -14.18
N PHE A 182 2.12 -4.57 -14.06
CA PHE A 182 1.08 -4.36 -15.05
C PHE A 182 0.73 -2.87 -15.16
N ILE A 183 0.41 -2.21 -14.04
CA ILE A 183 0.04 -0.80 -14.00
C ILE A 183 1.21 0.11 -14.45
N CYS A 184 2.39 -0.06 -13.84
CA CYS A 184 3.48 0.90 -13.96
C CYS A 184 4.39 0.67 -15.16
N CYS A 185 4.33 -0.51 -15.79
CA CYS A 185 5.14 -0.83 -16.95
C CYS A 185 4.25 -1.15 -18.15
N LYS A 186 3.40 -2.18 -18.03
CA LYS A 186 2.67 -2.76 -19.18
C LYS A 186 1.67 -1.78 -19.77
N ILE A 187 0.78 -1.23 -18.95
CA ILE A 187 -0.31 -0.36 -19.40
C ILE A 187 0.00 1.12 -19.20
N ARG A 188 1.21 1.46 -18.76
CA ARG A 188 1.62 2.84 -18.48
C ARG A 188 1.32 3.81 -19.63
N HIS A 189 1.65 3.41 -20.85
CA HIS A 189 1.38 4.20 -22.06
C HIS A 189 -0.13 4.51 -22.25
N LEU A 190 -1.01 3.57 -21.88
CA LEU A 190 -2.47 3.78 -21.94
C LEU A 190 -2.93 4.74 -20.83
N LEU A 191 -2.34 4.61 -19.64
CA LEU A 191 -2.63 5.53 -18.53
C LEU A 191 -2.22 6.96 -18.88
N GLU A 192 -1.03 7.14 -19.44
CA GLU A 192 -0.51 8.44 -19.86
C GLU A 192 -1.35 9.04 -21.00
N ALA A 193 -1.88 8.23 -21.92
CA ALA A 193 -2.80 8.66 -22.97
C ALA A 193 -4.13 9.22 -22.42
N GLU A 194 -4.58 8.74 -21.25
CA GLU A 194 -5.74 9.27 -20.51
C GLU A 194 -5.39 10.45 -19.57
N GLY A 195 -4.15 10.93 -19.61
CA GLY A 195 -3.66 11.99 -18.73
C GLY A 195 -3.53 11.56 -17.27
N MET A 196 -3.40 10.26 -17.01
CA MET A 196 -3.03 9.73 -15.70
C MET A 196 -1.51 9.79 -15.49
N ARG A 197 -1.09 9.99 -14.24
CA ARG A 197 0.32 10.21 -13.89
C ARG A 197 0.78 9.21 -12.84
N ILE A 198 1.92 8.60 -13.08
CA ILE A 198 2.65 7.80 -12.09
C ILE A 198 3.70 8.70 -11.43
N ALA A 199 3.80 8.65 -10.11
CA ALA A 199 4.77 9.45 -9.37
C ALA A 199 6.21 9.15 -9.82
N PRO A 200 7.06 10.18 -9.99
CA PRO A 200 8.48 9.99 -10.28
C PRO A 200 9.22 9.56 -9.01
N MET A 201 10.44 9.02 -9.20
CA MET A 201 11.37 8.67 -8.12
C MET A 201 11.53 9.78 -7.08
N GLU A 202 11.62 11.03 -7.53
CA GLU A 202 11.86 12.19 -6.66
C GLU A 202 10.77 12.41 -5.61
N VAL A 203 9.55 11.95 -5.89
CA VAL A 203 8.43 11.96 -4.95
C VAL A 203 8.36 10.63 -4.21
N ALA A 204 8.46 9.51 -4.94
CA ALA A 204 8.32 8.16 -4.40
C ALA A 204 9.33 7.82 -3.28
N LYS A 205 10.55 8.38 -3.33
CA LYS A 205 11.57 8.17 -2.28
C LYS A 205 11.15 8.65 -0.90
N TYR A 206 10.20 9.57 -0.80
CA TYR A 206 9.62 10.02 0.47
C TYR A 206 8.33 9.27 0.84
N PHE A 207 7.71 8.59 -0.13
CA PHE A 207 6.48 7.85 0.09
C PHE A 207 6.74 6.50 0.77
N GLY A 208 7.51 5.61 0.14
CA GLY A 208 7.59 4.22 0.60
C GLY A 208 8.93 3.57 0.30
N HIS A 209 9.40 2.70 1.19
CA HIS A 209 10.63 1.92 0.98
C HIS A 209 10.36 0.41 1.06
N GLU A 210 10.89 -0.35 0.08
CA GLU A 210 10.94 -1.82 0.12
C GLU A 210 12.38 -2.33 -0.02
N ASN A 211 13.02 -1.95 -1.13
CA ASN A 211 14.42 -2.26 -1.38
C ASN A 211 15.28 -1.08 -0.97
N MET A 212 16.40 -1.36 -0.29
CA MET A 212 17.39 -0.33 0.04
C MET A 212 18.17 0.03 -1.22
N ILE A 213 17.96 1.26 -1.70
CA ILE A 213 18.63 1.83 -2.87
C ILE A 213 19.32 3.15 -2.49
N PRO A 214 20.38 3.58 -3.22
CA PRO A 214 21.09 4.80 -2.89
C PRO A 214 20.18 6.04 -2.80
N GLU A 215 19.17 6.14 -3.65
CA GLU A 215 18.27 7.30 -3.73
C GLU A 215 17.39 7.51 -2.49
N ILE A 216 17.27 6.50 -1.63
CA ILE A 216 16.46 6.56 -0.40
C ILE A 216 17.31 6.65 0.87
N GLU A 217 18.64 6.69 0.73
CA GLU A 217 19.55 6.74 1.88
C GLU A 217 19.29 8.01 2.72
N GLY A 218 19.21 7.84 4.05
CA GLY A 218 18.94 8.93 4.98
C GLY A 218 17.51 9.48 4.97
N ILE A 219 16.60 8.90 4.18
CA ILE A 219 15.19 9.32 4.13
C ILE A 219 14.35 8.44 5.05
N THR A 220 13.42 9.05 5.80
CA THR A 220 12.37 8.33 6.53
C THR A 220 11.11 8.28 5.66
N PRO A 221 10.56 7.09 5.34
CA PRO A 221 9.41 6.98 4.43
C PRO A 221 8.07 7.11 5.18
N PHE A 222 7.00 7.46 4.48
CA PHE A 222 5.63 7.42 5.03
C PHE A 222 5.13 5.97 5.27
N VAL A 223 5.30 5.09 4.28
CA VAL A 223 4.99 3.64 4.35
C VAL A 223 6.24 2.80 4.18
N PHE A 224 6.13 1.50 4.44
CA PHE A 224 7.16 0.53 4.07
C PHE A 224 6.51 -0.72 3.46
N HIS A 225 7.31 -1.57 2.83
CA HIS A 225 6.92 -2.92 2.43
C HIS A 225 8.10 -3.87 2.63
N LYS A 226 7.85 -5.02 3.27
CA LYS A 226 8.86 -5.99 3.73
C LYS A 226 9.88 -5.40 4.71
N TRP A 227 10.55 -6.29 5.47
CA TRP A 227 11.47 -5.91 6.55
C TRP A 227 12.95 -5.95 6.15
N TYR A 228 13.27 -5.54 4.91
CA TYR A 228 14.66 -5.46 4.44
C TYR A 228 15.36 -4.18 4.95
N GLY A 229 16.65 -4.28 5.25
CA GLY A 229 17.47 -3.11 5.62
C GLY A 229 16.90 -2.31 6.79
N THR A 230 16.73 -1.00 6.61
CA THR A 230 16.21 -0.10 7.66
C THR A 230 14.76 -0.42 8.06
N ASN A 231 14.00 -1.12 7.21
CA ASN A 231 12.64 -1.56 7.54
C ASN A 231 12.59 -2.66 8.61
N ALA A 232 13.72 -3.32 8.93
CA ALA A 232 13.76 -4.43 9.89
C ALA A 232 13.29 -4.06 11.31
N GLY A 233 13.33 -2.77 11.65
CA GLY A 233 12.87 -2.25 12.94
C GLY A 233 11.35 -2.06 13.05
N TYR A 234 10.61 -2.09 11.94
CA TYR A 234 9.16 -1.88 11.96
C TYR A 234 8.39 -3.07 12.55
N PRO A 235 7.18 -2.85 13.09
CA PRO A 235 6.38 -3.93 13.67
C PRO A 235 6.17 -5.09 12.69
N ASP A 236 6.29 -6.32 13.19
CA ASP A 236 5.93 -7.55 12.47
C ASP A 236 4.84 -8.28 13.26
N PHE A 237 3.59 -8.10 12.84
CA PHE A 237 2.43 -8.61 13.57
C PHE A 237 2.22 -10.12 13.46
N ARG A 238 2.99 -10.81 12.60
CA ARG A 238 3.05 -12.28 12.53
C ARG A 238 3.81 -12.85 13.71
N LYS A 239 4.81 -12.12 14.21
CA LYS A 239 5.57 -12.51 15.40
C LYS A 239 4.63 -12.39 16.59
N LYS A 240 4.49 -13.48 17.37
CA LYS A 240 3.77 -13.42 18.64
C LYS A 240 4.52 -12.41 19.53
N HIS A 241 3.90 -11.26 19.81
CA HIS A 241 4.47 -10.28 20.75
C HIS A 241 4.83 -11.00 22.05
N THR A 242 6.13 -11.05 22.32
CA THR A 242 6.76 -11.74 23.44
C THR A 242 6.54 -11.03 24.78
N VAL A 243 5.44 -10.30 24.95
CA VAL A 243 5.05 -9.75 26.27
C VAL A 243 4.75 -10.89 27.26
N LEU A 244 4.29 -12.05 26.76
CA LEU A 244 4.16 -13.27 27.57
C LEU A 244 5.50 -13.92 27.93
N ASN A 245 6.58 -13.65 27.19
CA ASN A 245 7.91 -14.23 27.48
C ASN A 245 8.68 -13.41 28.51
N SER A 246 8.50 -12.09 28.58
CA SER A 246 9.06 -11.26 29.65
C SER A 246 8.40 -11.56 31.00
N LEU A 247 7.08 -11.75 31.04
CA LEU A 247 6.36 -12.17 32.25
C LEU A 247 6.72 -13.60 32.70
N ARG A 248 6.91 -14.55 31.77
CA ARG A 248 7.40 -15.90 32.09
C ARG A 248 8.84 -15.92 32.62
N ARG A 249 9.73 -15.06 32.10
CA ARG A 249 11.11 -14.92 32.62
C ARG A 249 11.15 -14.30 34.02
N LEU A 250 10.24 -13.37 34.33
CA LEU A 250 10.13 -12.78 35.66
C LEU A 250 9.58 -13.79 36.69
N HIS A 251 8.54 -14.54 36.34
CA HIS A 251 8.00 -15.61 37.19
C HIS A 251 8.94 -16.81 37.36
N GLY A 252 9.76 -17.12 36.35
CA GLY A 252 10.78 -18.18 36.44
C GLY A 252 11.97 -17.81 37.34
N ARG A 253 12.34 -16.52 37.41
CA ARG A 253 13.40 -16.03 38.31
C ARG A 253 12.97 -15.98 39.78
N LEU A 254 11.69 -15.74 40.06
CA LEU A 254 11.16 -15.71 41.43
C LEU A 254 10.96 -17.11 42.05
N LYS A 255 10.91 -18.18 41.23
CA LYS A 255 10.80 -19.58 41.70
C LYS A 255 12.13 -20.34 41.77
N GLY A 256 13.23 -19.74 41.32
CA GLY A 256 14.56 -20.36 41.31
C GLY A 256 15.56 -19.74 42.30
N GLY A 257 15.10 -18.88 43.21
CA GLY A 257 15.90 -18.32 44.28
C GLY A 257 15.54 -18.97 45.62
N ASN A 258 16.09 -20.16 45.86
CA ASN A 258 16.37 -20.74 47.17
C ASN A 258 17.64 -21.58 47.02
#